data_AF-A0A816GP97-F1
#
_entry.id   AF-A0A816GP97-F1
#
_cell.length_a   1.000
_cell.length_b   1.000
_cell.length_c   1.000
_cell.angle_alpha   90.00
_cell.angle_beta   90.00
_cell.angle_gamma   90.00
#
_symmetry.space_group_name_H-M   'P 1'
#
loop_
_entity.id
_entity.type
_entity.pdbx_description
1 polymer ?
#
loop_
_entity_poly.entity_id
_entity_poly.type
_entity_poly.pdbx_seq_one_letter_code
_entity_poly.pdbx_strand_id
1 'polypeptide(L)' 'ITRMLTVQYRMNEAIMNWSSNEFYQGKLIADESVKSHLLKDLSNISKRDNEYETDDENLSQCPLFLIDT' A
#
# COMPACT_ATOMS: atom_id res chain seq x y z
N ILE A 1 -29.36 -8.37 -13.44
CA ILE A 1 -28.94 -7.17 -12.68
C ILE A 1 -27.52 -7.44 -12.19
N THR A 2 -26.55 -6.58 -12.51
CA THR A 2 -25.17 -6.66 -12.01
C THR A 2 -24.92 -5.54 -11.00
N ARG A 3 -24.03 -5.77 -10.03
CA ARG A 3 -23.68 -4.79 -9.00
C ARG A 3 -22.18 -4.80 -8.72
N MET A 4 -21.59 -3.61 -8.62
CA MET A 4 -20.20 -3.44 -8.23
C MET A 4 -20.05 -3.50 -6.71
N LEU A 5 -19.02 -4.20 -6.25
CA LEU A 5 -18.54 -4.12 -4.87
C LEU A 5 -17.57 -2.94 -4.76
N THR A 6 -17.69 -2.15 -3.69
CA THR A 6 -16.91 -0.92 -3.50
C THR A 6 -15.83 -1.04 -2.43
N VAL A 7 -15.79 -2.14 -1.68
CA VAL A 7 -14.79 -2.36 -0.62
C VAL A 7 -13.84 -3.49 -1.02
N GLN A 8 -12.54 -3.26 -0.87
CA GLN A 8 -11.50 -4.24 -1.13
C GLN A 8 -10.65 -4.50 0.12
N TYR A 9 -10.15 -5.73 0.26
CA TYR A 9 -9.50 -6.26 1.47
C TYR A 9 -8.07 -6.75 1.21
N ARG A 10 -7.36 -6.17 0.23
CA ARG A 10 -6.01 -6.62 -0.15
C ARG A 10 -4.97 -5.50 -0.20
N MET A 11 -5.26 -4.43 -0.92
CA MET A 11 -4.30 -3.37 -1.24
C MET A 11 -4.29 -2.29 -0.15
N ASN A 12 -3.10 -1.74 0.12
CA ASN A 12 -2.94 -0.46 0.80
C ASN A 12 -3.68 0.65 0.01
N GLU A 13 -4.15 1.69 0.69
CA GLU A 13 -4.88 2.80 0.06
C GLU A 13 -4.09 3.47 -1.08
N ALA A 14 -2.79 3.69 -0.90
CA ALA A 14 -1.95 4.32 -1.91
C ALA A 14 -1.87 3.51 -3.21
N ILE A 15 -1.81 2.17 -3.10
CA ILE A 15 -1.80 1.25 -4.24
C ILE A 15 -3.20 1.18 -4.89
N MET A 16 -4.23 1.10 -4.06
CA MET A 16 -5.63 0.99 -4.48
C MET A 16 -6.09 2.24 -5.24
N ASN A 17 -5.68 3.43 -4.82
CA ASN A 17 -6.11 4.71 -5.40
C ASN A 17 -5.88 4.81 -6.90
N TRP A 18 -4.72 4.35 -7.40
CA TRP A 18 -4.45 4.38 -8.84
C TRP A 18 -5.46 3.51 -9.61
N SER A 19 -5.63 2.24 -9.20
CA SER A 19 -6.58 1.32 -9.83
C SER A 19 -8.02 1.82 -9.71
N SER A 20 -8.39 2.41 -8.57
CA SER A 20 -9.73 2.97 -8.32
C SER A 20 -10.06 4.08 -9.30
N ASN A 21 -9.14 5.02 -9.50
CA ASN A 21 -9.33 6.14 -10.41
C ASN A 21 -9.37 5.68 -11.87
N GLU A 22 -8.46 4.79 -12.27
CA GLU A 22 -8.33 4.36 -13.67
C GLU A 22 -9.48 3.45 -14.13
N PHE A 23 -9.89 2.49 -13.28
CA PHE A 23 -10.83 1.42 -13.70
C PHE A 23 -12.19 1.48 -13.02
N TYR A 24 -12.33 2.20 -11.91
CA TYR A 24 -13.50 2.12 -11.04
C TYR A 24 -14.15 3.48 -10.72
N GLN A 25 -13.82 4.53 -11.49
CA GLN A 25 -14.38 5.89 -11.30
C GLN A 25 -14.17 6.44 -9.88
N GLY A 26 -13.09 6.03 -9.21
CA GLY A 26 -12.78 6.41 -7.82
C GLY A 26 -13.70 5.77 -6.77
N LYS A 27 -14.48 4.74 -7.12
CA LYS A 27 -15.48 4.13 -6.22
C LYS A 27 -14.97 2.94 -5.41
N LEU A 28 -13.79 2.41 -5.72
CA LEU A 28 -13.17 1.34 -4.94
C LEU A 28 -12.52 1.96 -3.69
N ILE A 29 -12.71 1.34 -2.52
CA ILE A 29 -12.27 1.82 -1.21
C ILE A 29 -11.55 0.69 -0.49
N ALA A 30 -10.42 1.00 0.15
CA ALA A 30 -9.70 0.06 1.00
C ALA A 30 -10.38 -0.08 2.36
N ASP A 31 -10.60 -1.32 2.79
CA ASP A 31 -11.06 -1.60 4.14
C ASP A 31 -10.04 -1.13 5.19
N GLU A 32 -10.54 -0.77 6.39
CA GLU A 32 -9.72 -0.31 7.52
C GLU A 32 -8.60 -1.30 7.85
N SER A 33 -8.86 -2.60 7.71
CA SER A 33 -7.89 -3.66 7.99
C SER A 33 -6.70 -3.68 7.04
N VAL A 34 -6.76 -3.06 5.86
CA VAL A 34 -5.68 -3.13 4.86
C VAL A 34 -5.15 -1.79 4.39
N LYS A 35 -5.93 -0.71 4.60
CA LYS A 35 -5.61 0.62 4.03
C LYS A 35 -4.24 1.14 4.43
N SER A 36 -3.73 0.74 5.60
CA SER A 36 -2.45 1.18 6.16
C SER A 36 -1.40 0.07 6.28
N HIS A 37 -1.64 -1.13 5.77
CA HIS A 37 -0.66 -2.22 5.84
C HIS A 37 0.64 -1.83 5.11
N LEU A 38 1.76 -2.00 5.80
CA LEU A 38 3.11 -1.81 5.29
C LEU A 38 3.96 -3.06 5.52
N LEU A 39 5.05 -3.16 4.77
CA LEU A 39 5.96 -4.30 4.85
C LEU A 39 6.56 -4.44 6.27
N LYS A 40 6.90 -3.33 6.92
CA LYS A 40 7.40 -3.29 8.30
C LYS A 40 6.46 -3.87 9.38
N ASP A 41 5.17 -4.03 9.06
CA ASP A 41 4.18 -4.54 10.01
C ASP A 41 4.19 -6.08 10.09
N LEU A 42 4.89 -6.75 9.17
CA LEU A 42 5.04 -8.20 9.18
C LEU A 42 6.07 -8.63 10.23
N SER A 43 5.71 -9.63 11.04
CA SER A 43 6.53 -10.10 12.17
C SER A 43 7.88 -10.69 11.77
N ASN A 44 8.02 -11.17 10.54
CA ASN A 44 9.24 -11.74 9.99
C ASN A 44 10.15 -10.72 9.30
N ILE A 45 9.79 -9.43 9.34
CA ILE A 45 10.57 -8.36 8.72
C ILE A 45 11.32 -7.63 9.81
N SER A 46 12.64 -7.77 9.76
CA SER A 46 13.56 -7.12 10.71
C SER A 46 13.34 -5.62 10.66
N LYS A 47 12.86 -5.04 11.77
CA LYS A 47 12.91 -3.59 11.97
C LYS A 47 14.39 -3.22 11.98
N ARG A 48 14.85 -2.51 10.96
CA ARG A 48 16.22 -1.99 10.94
C ARG A 48 16.23 -0.81 11.91
N ASP A 49 16.69 -1.06 13.13
CA ASP A 49 16.79 -0.05 14.20
C ASP A 49 18.09 0.78 14.12
N ASN A 50 18.79 0.77 12.97
CA ASN A 50 20.13 1.34 12.86
C ASN A 50 20.09 2.82 12.43
N GLU A 51 20.61 3.68 13.31
CA GLU A 51 20.68 5.15 13.27
C GLU A 51 21.56 5.76 12.14
N TYR A 52 22.07 4.94 11.22
CA TYR A 52 22.84 5.40 10.06
C TYR A 52 21.94 5.40 8.82
N GLU A 53 21.04 6.37 8.76
CA GLU A 53 20.03 6.47 7.70
C GLU A 53 20.68 6.98 6.41
N THR A 54 20.86 6.07 5.44
CA THR A 54 21.00 6.43 4.03
C THR A 54 19.60 6.47 3.42
N ASP A 55 19.31 7.47 2.58
CA ASP A 55 17.97 7.74 1.99
C ASP A 55 17.32 6.53 1.27
N ASP A 56 18.11 5.50 0.95
CA ASP A 56 17.69 4.26 0.29
C ASP A 56 17.09 3.17 1.23
N GLU A 57 17.05 3.33 2.56
CA GLU A 57 16.63 2.23 3.47
C GLU A 57 15.14 2.22 3.90
N ASN A 58 14.32 3.17 3.45
CA ASN A 58 12.92 3.28 3.89
C ASN A 58 11.92 2.41 3.09
N LEU A 59 12.39 1.46 2.27
CA LEU A 59 11.52 0.63 1.40
C LEU A 59 10.44 -0.13 2.17
N SER A 60 10.68 -0.49 3.42
CA SER A 60 9.71 -1.23 4.23
C SER A 60 8.57 -0.38 4.78
N GLN A 61 8.69 0.96 4.74
CA GLN A 61 7.66 1.87 5.24
C GLN A 61 6.91 2.63 4.15
N CYS A 62 7.30 2.48 2.88
CA CYS A 62 6.53 3.00 1.76
C CYS A 62 5.67 1.89 1.10
N PRO A 63 4.39 2.13 0.80
CA PRO A 63 3.56 1.16 0.09
C PRO A 63 3.84 1.13 -1.43
N LEU A 64 4.53 2.14 -1.96
CA LEU A 64 4.82 2.29 -3.38
C LEU A 64 6.21 2.92 -3.56
N PHE A 65 7.03 2.31 -4.41
CA PHE A 65 8.39 2.75 -4.70
C PHE A 65 8.61 2.70 -6.21
N LEU A 66 9.27 3.71 -6.78
CA LEU A 66 9.56 3.82 -8.21
C LEU A 66 11.07 3.88 -8.39
N ILE A 67 11.62 2.95 -9.17
CA ILE A 67 13.00 3.00 -9.64
C ILE A 67 12.94 3.38 -11.12
N ASP A 68 13.47 4.56 -11.42
CA ASP A 68 13.73 5.02 -12.77
C ASP A 68 15.15 4.56 -13.19
N THR A 69 15.31 4.12 -14.43
CA THR A 69 16.57 3.59 -15.00
C THR A 69 16.97 4.36 -16.25
#